data_AF-A0A1S0TNK2-F1
#
_entry.id   AF-A0A1S0TNK2-F1
#
_cell.length_a   1.000
_cell.length_b   1.000
_cell.length_c   1.000
_cell.angle_alpha   90.00
_cell.angle_beta   90.00
_cell.angle_gamma   90.00
#
_symmetry.space_group_name_H-M   'P 1'
#
loop_
_entity.id
_entity.type
_entity.pdbx_description
1 polymer ?
#
loop_
_entity_poly.entity_id
_entity_poly.type
_entity_poly.pdbx_seq_one_letter_code
_entity_poly.pdbx_strand_id
1 'polypeptide(L)'
;MQKSNYFIAERCKKGYSERRKAALADFLHWANMVGISHCFVEIAYEENMDGFGLISSDYAPVGSELLRVPRKAIFSLDQARRSSFLK
;
A
#
# COMPACT_ATOMS: atom_id res chain seq x y z
N MET A 1 4.70 -22.52 31.60
CA MET A 1 3.59 -22.23 30.65
C MET A 1 3.67 -20.87 29.96
N GLN A 2 4.24 -19.81 30.54
CA GLN A 2 4.32 -18.47 29.89
C GLN A 2 5.14 -18.42 28.58
N LYS A 3 6.25 -19.17 28.47
CA LYS A 3 7.10 -19.14 27.25
C LYS A 3 6.36 -19.57 25.98
N SER A 4 5.42 -20.52 26.07
CA SER A 4 4.71 -21.06 24.89
C SER A 4 3.82 -20.02 24.21
N ASN A 5 3.17 -19.14 24.97
CA ASN A 5 2.25 -18.14 24.41
C ASN A 5 3.00 -16.99 23.73
N TYR A 6 4.19 -16.62 24.23
CA TYR A 6 5.05 -15.64 23.59
C TYR A 6 5.55 -16.11 22.21
N PHE A 7 5.98 -17.36 22.10
CA PHE A 7 6.43 -17.92 20.83
C PHE A 7 5.32 -18.02 19.77
N ILE A 8 4.07 -18.28 20.17
CA ILE A 8 2.92 -18.33 19.25
C ILE A 8 2.56 -16.92 18.79
N ALA A 9 2.53 -15.94 19.71
CA ALA A 9 2.25 -14.54 19.39
C ALA A 9 3.28 -13.95 18.40
N GLU A 10 4.57 -14.25 18.58
CA GLU A 10 5.62 -13.80 17.66
C GLU A 10 5.51 -14.44 16.26
N ARG A 11 5.15 -15.72 16.16
CA ARG A 11 4.91 -16.38 14.86
C ARG A 11 3.72 -15.77 14.13
N CYS A 12 2.62 -15.50 14.83
CA CYS A 12 1.45 -14.86 14.25
C CYS A 12 1.75 -13.43 13.78
N LYS A 13 2.54 -12.66 14.55
CA LYS A 13 2.99 -11.31 14.15
C LYS A 13 3.86 -11.35 12.89
N LYS A 14 4.81 -12.28 12.79
CA LYS A 14 5.63 -12.45 11.58
C LYS A 14 4.77 -12.82 10.37
N GLY A 15 3.86 -13.79 10.51
CA GLY A 15 2.95 -14.18 9.42
C GLY A 15 2.03 -13.05 8.97
N TYR A 16 1.68 -12.14 9.86
CA TYR A 16 0.89 -10.95 9.53
C TYR A 16 1.73 -9.88 8.80
N SER A 17 2.93 -9.55 9.28
CA SER A 17 3.84 -8.62 8.57
C SER A 17 4.12 -9.07 7.14
N GLU A 18 4.39 -10.36 6.93
CA GLU A 18 4.66 -10.89 5.59
C GLU A 18 3.46 -10.74 4.64
N ARG A 19 2.23 -10.86 5.15
CA ARG A 19 1.01 -10.58 4.36
C ARG A 19 0.90 -9.12 3.98
N ARG A 20 1.29 -8.19 4.86
CA ARG A 20 1.28 -6.75 4.60
C ARG A 20 2.31 -6.38 3.54
N LYS A 21 3.52 -6.95 3.60
CA LYS A 21 4.55 -6.81 2.56
C LYS A 21 4.10 -7.38 1.22
N ALA A 22 3.48 -8.56 1.20
CA ALA A 22 2.92 -9.14 -0.01
C ALA A 22 1.85 -8.24 -0.64
N ALA A 23 0.92 -7.73 0.17
CA ALA A 23 -0.11 -6.80 -0.30
C ALA A 23 0.48 -5.49 -0.85
N LEU A 24 1.57 -4.98 -0.27
CA LEU A 24 2.28 -3.82 -0.80
C LEU A 24 2.91 -4.13 -2.17
N ALA A 25 3.55 -5.29 -2.32
CA ALA A 25 4.13 -5.71 -3.60
C ALA A 25 3.06 -5.85 -4.69
N ASP A 26 1.93 -6.47 -4.36
CA ASP A 26 0.77 -6.60 -5.26
C ASP A 26 0.22 -5.22 -5.66
N PHE A 27 0.10 -4.31 -4.69
CA PHE A 27 -0.34 -2.95 -4.93
C PHE A 27 0.62 -2.19 -5.85
N LEU A 28 1.93 -2.25 -5.62
CA LEU A 28 2.94 -1.59 -6.45
C LEU A 28 2.93 -2.14 -7.88
N HIS A 29 2.80 -3.45 -8.02
CA HIS A 29 2.67 -4.10 -9.32
C HIS A 29 1.43 -3.60 -10.07
N TRP A 30 0.27 -3.59 -9.41
CA TRP A 30 -0.98 -3.06 -9.96
C TRP A 30 -0.86 -1.57 -10.31
N ALA A 31 -0.28 -0.77 -9.43
CA ALA A 31 -0.12 0.68 -9.59
C ALA A 31 0.67 0.99 -10.86
N ASN A 32 1.78 0.28 -11.09
CA ASN A 32 2.55 0.38 -12.31
C ASN A 32 1.73 0.01 -13.55
N MET A 33 0.97 -1.10 -13.51
CA MET A 33 0.12 -1.51 -14.64
C MET A 33 -0.96 -0.49 -14.99
N VAL A 34 -1.58 0.16 -13.99
CA VAL A 34 -2.61 1.18 -14.22
C VAL A 34 -2.03 2.56 -14.56
N GLY A 35 -0.71 2.73 -14.48
CA GLY A 35 0.01 3.95 -14.83
C GLY A 35 0.01 5.00 -13.72
N ILE A 36 -0.06 4.57 -12.45
CA ILE A 36 0.28 5.45 -11.33
C ILE A 36 1.79 5.64 -11.36
N SER A 37 2.24 6.89 -11.32
CA SER A 37 3.65 7.24 -11.26
C SER A 37 3.93 8.01 -9.98
N HIS A 38 5.06 7.68 -9.34
CA HIS A 38 5.55 8.39 -8.16
C HIS A 38 7.02 8.77 -8.39
N CYS A 39 7.40 9.94 -7.89
CA CYS A 39 8.75 10.49 -8.00
C CYS A 39 9.13 11.12 -6.65
N PHE A 40 10.37 10.92 -6.21
CA PHE A 40 10.89 11.39 -4.92
C PHE A 40 10.16 10.84 -3.67
N VAL A 41 9.21 9.92 -3.86
CA VAL A 41 8.47 9.25 -2.79
C VAL A 41 8.42 7.75 -3.02
N GLU A 42 8.53 7.01 -1.93
CA GLU A 42 8.38 5.56 -1.84
C GLU A 42 7.11 5.23 -1.06
N ILE A 43 6.38 4.21 -1.52
CA ILE A 43 5.23 3.66 -0.80
C ILE A 43 5.74 2.49 0.02
N ALA A 44 5.70 2.62 1.34
CA ALA A 44 6.34 1.68 2.25
C ALA A 44 5.38 1.17 3.32
N TYR A 45 5.72 0.01 3.88
CA TYR A 45 5.11 -0.55 5.07
C TYR A 45 6.09 -0.44 6.24
N GLU A 46 5.68 0.23 7.31
CA GLU A 46 6.48 0.36 8.54
C GLU A 46 5.98 -0.62 9.59
N GLU A 47 6.78 -1.65 9.89
CA GLU A 47 6.42 -2.73 10.81
C GLU A 47 6.15 -2.23 12.23
N ASN A 48 6.88 -1.19 12.69
CA ASN A 48 6.74 -0.68 14.05
C ASN A 48 5.42 0.06 14.27
N MET A 49 4.83 0.61 13.20
CA MET A 49 3.57 1.34 13.24
C MET A 49 2.38 0.51 12.71
N ASP A 50 2.65 -0.69 12.18
CA ASP A 50 1.72 -1.48 11.37
C ASP A 50 0.99 -0.64 10.30
N GLY A 51 1.71 0.31 9.71
CA GLY A 51 1.15 1.35 8.86
C GLY A 51 1.71 1.28 7.45
N PHE A 52 0.86 1.58 6.46
CA PHE A 52 1.34 1.97 5.13
C PHE A 52 1.49 3.49 5.09
N GLY A 53 2.51 3.96 4.38
CA GLY A 53 2.76 5.39 4.26
C GLY A 53 3.57 5.73 3.02
N LEU A 54 3.81 7.04 2.88
CA LEU A 54 4.72 7.60 1.89
C LEU A 54 5.96 8.09 2.61
N ILE A 55 7.13 7.68 2.14
CA ILE A 55 8.43 8.11 2.64
C ILE A 55 9.12 8.90 1.54
N SER A 56 9.78 10.01 1.88
CA SER A 56 10.59 10.76 0.93
C SER A 56 11.82 9.92 0.57
N SER A 57 12.03 9.61 -0.71
CA SER A 57 13.25 8.94 -1.17
C SER A 57 14.41 9.93 -1.34
N ASP A 58 14.09 11.18 -1.67
CA ASP A 58 15.05 12.24 -2.02
C ASP A 58 14.57 13.62 -1.57
N TYR A 59 15.41 14.64 -1.78
CA TYR A 59 14.99 16.04 -1.67
C TYR A 59 14.11 16.42 -2.87
N ALA A 60 12.81 16.63 -2.63
CA ALA A 60 11.89 17.13 -3.64
C ALA A 60 11.76 18.66 -3.58
N PRO A 61 12.14 19.39 -4.65
CA PRO A 61 11.89 20.83 -4.73
C PRO A 61 10.41 21.18 -4.60
N VAL A 62 10.11 22.36 -4.05
CA VAL A 62 8.75 22.89 -3.99
C VAL A 62 8.17 22.98 -5.41
N GLY A 63 6.97 22.43 -5.59
CA GLY A 63 6.29 22.37 -6.89
C GLY A 63 6.55 21.09 -7.69
N SER A 64 7.32 20.14 -7.16
CA SER A 64 7.52 18.83 -7.81
C SER A 64 6.24 18.00 -7.84
N GLU A 65 5.99 17.31 -8.95
CA GLU A 65 4.92 16.33 -9.07
C GLU A 65 5.36 15.00 -8.41
N LEU A 66 4.98 14.80 -7.15
CA LEU A 66 5.39 13.62 -6.37
C LEU A 66 4.60 12.36 -6.72
N LEU A 67 3.33 12.54 -7.07
CA LEU A 67 2.41 11.44 -7.33
C LEU A 67 1.40 11.85 -8.39
N ARG A 68 1.25 11.01 -9.42
CA ARG A 68 0.23 11.17 -10.46
C ARG A 68 -0.64 9.92 -10.50
N VAL A 69 -1.95 10.12 -10.37
CA VAL A 69 -2.94 9.04 -10.36
C VAL A 69 -3.90 9.21 -11.54
N PRO A 70 -3.90 8.27 -12.52
CA PRO A 70 -4.86 8.30 -13.61
C PRO A 70 -6.30 8.11 -13.12
N ARG A 71 -7.26 8.81 -13.75
CA ARG A 71 -8.69 8.72 -13.38
C ARG A 71 -9.23 7.29 -13.38
N LYS A 72 -8.72 6.44 -14.27
CA LYS A 72 -9.09 5.00 -14.39
C LYS A 72 -8.69 4.14 -13.19
N ALA A 73 -7.73 4.60 -12.38
CA ALA A 73 -7.30 3.91 -11.17
C ALA A 73 -8.21 4.24 -9.96
N ILE A 74 -9.13 5.19 -10.11
CA ILE A 74 -10.00 5.67 -9.04
C ILE A 74 -11.37 5.00 -9.17
N PHE A 75 -11.72 4.17 -8.19
CA PHE A 75 -13.09 3.71 -8.04
C PHE A 75 -14.01 4.90 -7.72
N SER A 76 -14.97 5.14 -8.60
CA SER A 76 -15.87 6.29 -8.48
C SER A 76 -17.32 5.87 -8.66
N LEU A 77 -18.25 6.72 -8.22
CA LEU A 77 -19.68 6.46 -8.31
C LEU A 77 -20.14 6.15 -9.74
N ASP A 78 -19.57 6.84 -10.74
CA ASP A 78 -19.88 6.59 -12.15
C ASP A 78 -19.48 5.18 -12.60
N GLN A 79 -18.33 4.69 -12.11
CA GLN A 79 -17.89 3.32 -12.36
C GLN A 79 -18.77 2.32 -11.61
N ALA A 80 -19.14 2.63 -10.36
CA ALA A 80 -20.00 1.77 -9.55
C ALA A 80 -21.38 1.57 -10.19
N ARG A 81 -22.00 2.64 -10.71
CA ARG A 81 -23.31 2.59 -11.42
C ARG A 81 -23.28 1.71 -12.68
N ARG A 82 -22.11 1.57 -13.31
CA ARG A 82 -21.92 0.73 -14.51
C ARG A 82 -21.49 -0.70 -14.17
N SER A 83 -21.12 -0.95 -12.92
CA SER A 83 -20.68 -2.26 -12.43
C SER A 83 -21.84 -3.13 -11.97
N SER A 84 -21.57 -4.41 -11.70
CA SER A 84 -22.51 -5.32 -11.04
C SER A 84 -22.67 -5.05 -9.54
N PHE A 85 -21.93 -4.11 -8.96
CA PHE A 85 -21.98 -3.81 -7.52
C PHE A 85 -23.24 -3.05 -7.12
N LEU A 86 -23.78 -2.23 -8.02
CA LEU A 86 -24.99 -1.42 -7.81
C LEU A 86 -26.14 -1.78 -8.78
N LYS A 87 -26.00 -2.86 -9.55
CA LYS A 87 -27.10 -3.47 -10.30
C LYS A 87 -27.78 -4.50 -9.41
#